data_AF-A0A086MEI4-F1
#
_entry.id   AF-A0A086MEI4-F1
#
_cell.length_a   1.000
_cell.length_b   1.000
_cell.length_c   1.000
_cell.angle_alpha   90.00
_cell.angle_beta   90.00
_cell.angle_gamma   90.00
#
_symmetry.space_group_name_H-M   'P 1'
#
loop_
_entity.id
_entity.type
_entity.pdbx_description
1 polymer ?
#
loop_
_entity_poly.entity_id
_entity_poly.type
_entity_poly.pdbx_seq_one_letter_code
_entity_poly.pdbx_strand_id
1 'polypeptide(L)'
;MDPLTGRLGSRSFEFSFTSMPLLRSELSSSHVAEHLSALTEKVDEIAQRAGVSAVARLDLETTLAALPWPSRRRLRLVLESARVGTGDKAVGEAVAVMLALSADVWARTPPPGESDRGGSQG
;
A
#
# COMPACT_ATOMS: atom_id res chain seq x y z
N MET A 1 11.62 65.70 35.39
CA MET A 1 10.43 64.89 35.68
C MET A 1 10.40 63.77 34.67
N ASP A 2 10.73 62.55 35.10
CA ASP A 2 9.91 61.35 34.92
C ASP A 2 10.59 60.18 35.67
N PRO A 3 9.84 59.29 36.34
CA PRO A 3 10.33 58.47 37.44
C PRO A 3 10.78 57.05 37.06
N LEU A 4 11.63 56.50 37.92
CA LEU A 4 12.02 55.10 38.03
C LEU A 4 10.88 54.22 38.57
N THR A 5 10.58 53.10 37.92
CA THR A 5 10.12 51.84 38.54
C THR A 5 10.24 50.76 37.45
N GLY A 6 10.90 49.62 37.59
CA GLY A 6 11.20 48.84 38.77
C GLY A 6 10.52 47.48 38.67
N ARG A 7 11.28 46.49 38.16
CA ARG A 7 11.41 45.14 38.75
C ARG A 7 10.32 44.07 38.49
N LEU A 8 10.77 43.04 37.75
CA LEU A 8 10.55 41.58 37.87
C LEU A 8 9.13 41.05 38.12
N GLY A 9 8.65 40.25 37.15
CA GLY A 9 7.52 39.34 37.33
C GLY A 9 7.64 38.13 36.40
N SER A 10 8.32 37.10 36.90
CA SER A 10 8.04 35.66 36.71
C SER A 10 7.80 35.10 35.30
N ARG A 11 8.75 34.23 34.92
CA ARG A 11 8.51 33.00 34.17
C ARG A 11 7.26 32.27 34.69
N SER A 12 6.37 31.90 33.78
CA SER A 12 5.59 30.66 33.84
C SER A 12 5.36 30.17 32.40
N PHE A 13 6.32 29.37 31.93
CA PHE A 13 6.12 28.40 30.86
C PHE A 13 5.52 27.17 31.54
N GLU A 14 4.21 27.00 31.47
CA GLU A 14 3.53 25.76 31.84
C GLU A 14 2.60 25.38 30.68
N PHE A 15 3.21 24.91 29.59
CA PHE A 15 2.52 24.08 28.61
C PHE A 15 2.66 22.62 29.08
N SER A 16 1.95 22.29 30.16
CA SER A 16 1.80 20.93 30.64
C SER A 16 0.35 20.52 30.48
N PHE A 17 0.07 19.75 29.43
CA PHE A 17 -0.58 18.45 29.62
C PHE A 17 -0.32 17.55 28.41
N THR A 18 0.59 16.61 28.61
CA THR A 18 0.35 15.19 28.33
C THR A 18 0.00 14.80 26.90
N SER A 19 1.03 14.39 26.17
CA SER A 19 1.11 13.14 25.40
C SER A 19 -0.21 12.56 24.87
N MET A 20 -0.44 12.69 23.56
CA MET A 20 -1.12 11.68 22.75
C MET A 20 -0.62 11.72 21.29
N PRO A 21 0.51 11.07 20.96
CA PRO A 21 0.85 10.75 19.57
C PRO A 21 0.06 9.53 19.04
N LEU A 22 -0.74 8.85 19.86
CA LEU A 22 -1.32 7.54 19.50
C LEU A 22 -2.54 7.61 18.59
N LEU A 23 -3.36 8.67 18.64
CA LEU A 23 -4.59 8.73 17.83
C LEU A 23 -4.34 8.96 16.34
N ARG A 24 -3.24 9.62 15.96
CA ARG A 24 -2.91 9.81 14.53
C ARG A 24 -2.40 8.53 13.87
N SER A 25 -1.68 7.70 14.61
CA SER A 25 -1.13 6.44 14.08
C SER A 25 -2.23 5.42 13.83
N GLU A 26 -3.17 5.27 14.77
CA GLU A 26 -4.31 4.34 14.64
C GLU A 26 -5.25 4.76 13.51
N LEU A 27 -5.56 6.05 13.37
CA LEU A 27 -6.38 6.55 12.26
C LEU A 27 -5.67 6.41 10.91
N SER A 28 -4.36 6.68 10.85
CA SER A 28 -3.57 6.44 9.63
C SER A 28 -3.56 4.95 9.26
N SER A 29 -3.41 4.07 10.25
CA SER A 29 -3.44 2.61 10.04
C SER A 29 -4.82 2.12 9.59
N SER A 30 -5.92 2.70 10.12
CA SER A 30 -7.29 2.40 9.70
C SER A 30 -7.53 2.79 8.25
N HIS A 31 -7.14 4.01 7.85
CA HIS A 31 -7.31 4.46 6.47
C HIS A 31 -6.45 3.64 5.49
N VAL A 32 -5.23 3.26 5.88
CA VAL A 32 -4.40 2.35 5.06
C VAL A 32 -5.06 0.98 4.93
N ALA A 33 -5.63 0.43 6.01
CA ALA A 33 -6.34 -0.85 5.97
C ALA A 33 -7.60 -0.79 5.08
N GLU A 34 -8.35 0.30 5.13
CA GLU A 34 -9.51 0.53 4.25
C GLU A 34 -9.09 0.57 2.77
N HIS A 35 -8.03 1.30 2.44
CA HIS A 35 -7.51 1.34 1.08
C HIS A 35 -6.94 -0.01 0.63
N LEU A 36 -6.31 -0.79 1.53
CA LEU A 36 -5.88 -2.15 1.23
C LEU A 36 -7.06 -3.08 0.96
N SER A 37 -8.16 -2.95 1.70
CA SER A 37 -9.39 -3.70 1.44
C SER A 37 -9.94 -3.38 0.06
N ALA A 38 -10.06 -2.09 -0.28
CA ALA A 38 -10.53 -1.65 -1.59
C ALA A 38 -9.60 -2.13 -2.74
N LEU A 39 -8.29 -2.10 -2.54
CA LEU A 39 -7.33 -2.65 -3.50
C LEU A 39 -7.47 -4.16 -3.65
N THR A 40 -7.73 -4.89 -2.56
CA THR A 40 -7.94 -6.34 -2.57
C THR A 40 -9.21 -6.70 -3.36
N GLU A 41 -10.31 -6.00 -3.10
CA GLU A 41 -11.54 -6.14 -3.91
C GLU A 41 -11.28 -5.86 -5.39
N LYS A 42 -10.47 -4.83 -5.69
CA LYS A 42 -10.15 -4.50 -7.07
C LYS A 42 -9.32 -5.58 -7.76
N VAL A 43 -8.39 -6.21 -7.04
CA VAL A 43 -7.62 -7.35 -7.53
C VAL A 43 -8.54 -8.54 -7.79
N ASP A 44 -9.49 -8.81 -6.89
CA ASP A 44 -10.47 -9.87 -7.07
C ASP A 44 -11.35 -9.66 -8.32
N GLU A 45 -11.86 -8.45 -8.54
CA GLU A 45 -12.60 -8.09 -9.75
C GLU A 45 -11.77 -8.33 -11.02
N ILE A 46 -10.49 -7.93 -11.02
CA ILE A 46 -9.58 -8.12 -12.15
C ILE A 46 -9.35 -9.62 -12.38
N ALA A 47 -9.16 -10.40 -11.32
CA ALA A 47 -8.98 -11.84 -11.39
C ALA A 47 -10.24 -12.54 -11.95
N GLN A 48 -11.42 -12.15 -11.48
CA GLN A 48 -12.70 -12.64 -12.00
C GLN A 48 -12.85 -12.34 -13.49
N ARG A 49 -12.56 -11.11 -13.93
CA ARG A 49 -12.62 -10.72 -15.35
C ARG A 49 -11.58 -11.41 -16.21
N ALA A 50 -10.46 -11.82 -15.62
CA ALA A 50 -9.42 -12.60 -16.27
C ALA A 50 -9.74 -14.10 -16.33
N GLY A 51 -10.88 -14.55 -15.79
CA GLY A 51 -11.29 -15.96 -15.79
C GLY A 51 -10.64 -16.80 -14.68
N VAL A 52 -10.07 -16.19 -13.65
CA VAL A 52 -9.51 -16.90 -12.49
C VAL A 52 -10.67 -17.54 -11.71
N SER A 53 -10.54 -18.84 -11.40
CA SER A 53 -11.57 -19.59 -10.69
C SER A 53 -11.81 -19.04 -9.28
N ALA A 54 -13.02 -19.20 -8.74
CA ALA A 54 -13.34 -18.75 -7.39
C ALA A 54 -12.45 -19.40 -6.31
N VAL A 55 -12.02 -20.66 -6.52
CA VAL A 55 -11.13 -21.39 -5.61
C VAL A 55 -9.74 -20.75 -5.57
N ALA A 56 -9.24 -20.25 -6.70
CA ALA A 56 -7.97 -19.53 -6.77
C ALA A 56 -8.06 -18.07 -6.31
N ARG A 57 -9.24 -17.61 -5.87
CA ARG A 57 -9.50 -16.25 -5.40
C ARG A 57 -9.80 -16.17 -3.89
N LEU A 58 -9.55 -17.25 -3.15
CA LEU A 58 -9.86 -17.32 -1.71
C LEU A 58 -8.92 -16.48 -0.85
N ASP A 59 -7.69 -16.27 -1.32
CA ASP A 59 -6.69 -15.45 -0.67
C ASP A 59 -5.97 -14.58 -1.68
N LEU A 60 -5.52 -13.40 -1.24
CA LEU A 60 -4.91 -12.39 -2.11
C LEU A 60 -3.63 -12.92 -2.77
N GLU A 61 -2.83 -13.71 -2.06
CA GLU A 61 -1.57 -14.23 -2.58
C GLU A 61 -1.80 -15.21 -3.73
N THR A 62 -2.67 -16.21 -3.53
CA THR A 62 -3.09 -17.17 -4.56
C THR A 62 -3.79 -16.46 -5.71
N THR A 63 -4.59 -15.42 -5.43
CA THR A 63 -5.22 -14.60 -6.49
C THR A 63 -4.16 -13.95 -7.37
N LEU A 64 -3.18 -13.29 -6.77
CA LEU A 64 -2.08 -12.64 -7.48
C LEU A 64 -1.22 -13.65 -8.25
N ALA A 65 -1.01 -14.84 -7.71
CA ALA A 65 -0.30 -15.93 -8.37
C ALA A 65 -1.10 -16.52 -9.54
N ALA A 66 -2.42 -16.63 -9.42
CA ALA A 66 -3.29 -17.18 -10.45
C ALA A 66 -3.59 -16.20 -11.60
N LEU A 67 -3.30 -14.91 -11.43
CA LEU A 67 -3.50 -13.91 -12.49
C LEU A 67 -2.68 -14.26 -13.75
N PRO A 68 -3.30 -14.21 -14.95
CA PRO A 68 -2.56 -14.32 -16.21
C PRO A 68 -1.53 -13.20 -16.36
N TRP A 69 -0.40 -13.49 -16.99
CA TRP A 69 0.70 -12.53 -17.14
C TRP A 69 0.35 -11.17 -17.76
N PRO A 70 -0.48 -11.10 -18.82
CA PRO A 70 -0.96 -9.81 -19.33
C PRO A 70 -1.75 -9.02 -18.28
N SER A 71 -2.48 -9.71 -17.39
CA SER A 71 -3.24 -9.08 -16.30
C SER A 71 -2.34 -8.62 -15.17
N ARG A 72 -1.27 -9.36 -14.83
CA ARG A 72 -0.25 -8.93 -13.84
C ARG A 72 0.43 -7.62 -14.25
N ARG A 73 0.85 -7.52 -15.52
CA ARG A 73 1.45 -6.28 -16.06
C ARG A 73 0.48 -5.10 -16.01
N ARG A 74 -0.79 -5.33 -16.39
CA ARG A 74 -1.84 -4.30 -16.31
C ARG A 74 -2.09 -3.85 -14.87
N LEU A 75 -2.21 -4.79 -13.93
CA LEU A 75 -2.41 -4.49 -12.52
C LEU A 75 -1.26 -3.63 -11.97
N ARG A 76 -0.01 -3.99 -12.28
CA ARG A 76 1.15 -3.19 -11.88
C ARG A 76 1.08 -1.75 -12.38
N LEU A 77 0.73 -1.55 -13.65
CA LEU A 77 0.58 -0.20 -14.21
C LEU A 77 -0.53 0.60 -13.53
N VAL A 78 -1.65 -0.05 -13.21
CA VAL A 78 -2.77 0.58 -12.48
C VAL A 78 -2.32 1.01 -11.09
N LEU A 79 -1.62 0.15 -10.36
CA LEU A 79 -1.11 0.46 -9.03
C LEU A 79 -0.07 1.60 -9.07
N GLU A 80 0.89 1.57 -9.99
CA GLU A 80 1.87 2.66 -10.12
C GLU A 80 1.20 3.98 -10.51
N SER A 81 0.19 3.95 -11.39
CA SER A 81 -0.61 5.14 -11.73
C SER A 81 -1.34 5.69 -10.50
N ALA A 82 -1.92 4.82 -9.67
CA ALA A 82 -2.60 5.23 -8.44
C ALA A 82 -1.63 5.85 -7.44
N ARG A 83 -0.42 5.29 -7.33
CA ARG A 83 0.65 5.82 -6.47
C ARG A 83 1.11 7.22 -6.88
N VAL A 84 1.24 7.47 -8.18
CA VAL A 84 1.69 8.78 -8.70
C VAL A 84 0.55 9.80 -8.70
N GLY A 85 -0.69 9.36 -8.94
CA GLY A 85 -1.85 10.24 -9.05
C GLY A 85 -2.50 10.67 -7.73
N THR A 86 -2.16 10.01 -6.62
CA THR A 86 -2.77 10.31 -5.32
C THR A 86 -2.01 11.40 -4.55
N GLY A 87 -2.75 12.37 -3.99
CA GLY A 87 -2.23 13.29 -2.97
C GLY A 87 -2.39 12.76 -1.54
N ASP A 88 -3.06 11.62 -1.38
CA ASP A 88 -3.32 10.98 -0.09
C ASP A 88 -2.18 10.00 0.26
N LYS A 89 -1.56 10.25 1.42
CA LYS A 89 -0.47 9.43 1.95
C LYS A 89 -0.92 8.00 2.28
N ALA A 90 -2.13 7.81 2.81
CA ALA A 90 -2.65 6.49 3.16
C ALA A 90 -2.87 5.62 1.93
N VAL A 91 -3.39 6.22 0.84
CA VAL A 91 -3.48 5.54 -0.47
C VAL A 91 -2.10 5.18 -0.98
N GLY A 92 -1.13 6.10 -0.89
CA GLY A 92 0.25 5.84 -1.32
C GLY A 92 0.91 4.67 -0.59
N GLU A 93 0.70 4.58 0.73
CA GLU A 93 1.19 3.48 1.57
C GLU A 93 0.51 2.15 1.24
N ALA A 94 -0.83 2.12 1.12
CA ALA A 94 -1.58 0.93 0.74
C ALA A 94 -1.15 0.38 -0.63
N VAL A 95 -0.97 1.27 -1.61
CA VAL A 95 -0.49 0.90 -2.95
C VAL A 95 0.95 0.37 -2.90
N ALA A 96 1.83 0.97 -2.10
CA ALA A 96 3.20 0.49 -1.93
C ALA A 96 3.24 -0.93 -1.35
N VAL A 97 2.40 -1.22 -0.35
CA VAL A 97 2.24 -2.56 0.22
C VAL A 97 1.76 -3.56 -0.84
N MET A 98 0.71 -3.22 -1.60
CA MET A 98 0.18 -4.09 -2.65
C MET A 98 1.20 -4.36 -3.76
N LEU A 99 1.99 -3.35 -4.15
CA LEU A 99 3.08 -3.50 -5.13
C LEU A 99 4.19 -4.41 -4.61
N ALA A 100 4.59 -4.27 -3.35
CA ALA A 100 5.61 -5.10 -2.72
C ALA A 100 5.16 -6.57 -2.67
N LEU A 101 3.92 -6.83 -2.23
CA LEU A 101 3.34 -8.17 -2.20
C LEU A 101 3.27 -8.77 -3.61
N SER A 102 2.75 -8.01 -4.57
CA SER A 102 2.64 -8.48 -5.96
C SER A 102 4.01 -8.83 -6.56
N ALA A 103 5.03 -8.01 -6.29
CA ALA A 103 6.38 -8.25 -6.77
C ALA A 103 6.97 -9.55 -6.19
N ASP A 104 6.79 -9.79 -4.89
CA ASP A 104 7.22 -11.02 -4.21
C ASP A 104 6.54 -12.26 -4.80
N VAL A 105 5.20 -12.24 -4.93
CA VAL A 105 4.42 -13.36 -5.51
C VAL A 105 4.83 -13.66 -6.95
N TRP A 106 5.03 -12.63 -7.77
CA TRP A 106 5.37 -12.81 -9.18
C TRP A 106 6.83 -13.18 -9.41
N ALA A 107 7.73 -12.85 -8.48
CA ALA A 107 9.09 -13.37 -8.49
C ALA A 107 9.11 -14.89 -8.25
N ARG A 108 8.21 -15.41 -7.39
CA ARG A 108 8.04 -16.86 -7.17
C ARG A 108 7.37 -17.59 -8.33
N THR A 109 6.51 -16.89 -9.09
CA THR A 109 5.75 -17.47 -10.20
C THR A 109 6.11 -16.78 -11.52
N PRO A 110 7.31 -16.99 -12.10
CA PRO A 110 7.78 -16.27 -13.28
C PRO A 110 6.89 -16.47 -14.52
N PRO A 111 7.03 -15.62 -15.56
CA PRO A 111 6.40 -15.86 -16.85
C PRO A 111 6.73 -17.25 -17.36
N PRO A 112 5.77 -17.97 -17.96
CA PRO A 112 6.10 -19.08 -18.83
C PRO A 112 6.85 -18.48 -20.02
N GLY A 113 8.14 -18.27 -19.82
CA GLY A 113 9.11 -17.80 -20.80
C GLY A 113 9.95 -19.00 -21.21
N GLU A 114 9.70 -19.49 -22.43
CA GLU A 114 10.67 -20.12 -23.34
C GLU A 114 11.61 -21.22 -22.80
N SER A 115 11.32 -21.81 -21.63
CA SER A 115 12.14 -22.90 -21.07
C SER A 115 11.93 -24.23 -21.79
N ASP A 116 10.97 -24.29 -22.73
CA ASP A 116 10.66 -25.47 -23.56
C ASP A 116 11.23 -25.38 -24.98
N ARG A 117 12.26 -24.56 -25.20
CA ARG A 117 13.03 -24.56 -26.46
C ARG A 117 14.49 -25.00 -26.25
N GLY A 118 14.73 -25.87 -25.25
CA GLY A 118 16.04 -26.41 -24.90
C GLY A 118 16.06 -27.89 -24.52
N GLY A 119 14.96 -28.63 -24.75
CA GLY A 119 14.81 -30.04 -24.37
C GLY A 119 14.65 -30.99 -25.56
N SER A 120 15.33 -30.74 -26.69
CA SER A 120 15.49 -31.73 -27.75
C SER A 120 16.76 -31.42 -28.54
N GLN A 121 17.89 -31.92 -28.04
CA GLN A 121 19.06 -32.15 -28.89
C GLN A 121 19.93 -33.24 -28.26
N GLY A 122 20.09 -34.36 -28.97
CA GLY A 122 21.12 -35.38 -28.74
C GLY A 122 20.62 -36.68 -28.17
#